data_AF-A0A1L9C799-F1
#
_entry.id   AF-A0A1L9C799-F1
#
_cell.length_a   1.000
_cell.length_b   1.000
_cell.length_c   1.000
_cell.angle_alpha   90.00
_cell.angle_beta   90.00
_cell.angle_gamma   90.00
#
_symmetry.space_group_name_H-M   'P 1'
#
loop_
_entity.id
_entity.type
_entity.pdbx_description
1 polymer ?
#
loop_
_entity_poly.entity_id
_entity_poly.type
_entity_poly.pdbx_seq_one_letter_code
_entity_poly.pdbx_strand_id
1 'polypeptide(L)'
;MDTETLLIVGQYHGNPASLTFFDSEGQQQLSIWMNVAFHDKPKKSSSKGSMPAIKGNGKLAGLLADLLPESDNNSTCSIQVDDDLMSFYCNGNNLFNLKVKGFKTTDD
;
A
#
# COMPACT_ATOMS: atom_id res chain seq x y z
N MET A 1 5.83 -8.84 -18.99
CA MET A 1 4.56 -9.58 -18.88
C MET A 1 3.81 -8.90 -17.75
N ASP A 2 2.60 -8.44 -18.00
CA ASP A 2 1.78 -7.81 -16.96
C ASP A 2 1.47 -8.87 -15.91
N THR A 3 2.16 -8.82 -14.78
CA THR A 3 1.90 -9.68 -13.63
C THR A 3 0.62 -9.20 -12.98
N GLU A 4 -0.48 -9.87 -13.29
CA GLU A 4 -1.77 -9.60 -12.66
C GLU A 4 -1.66 -9.92 -11.16
N THR A 5 -1.70 -8.86 -10.34
CA THR A 5 -1.60 -8.96 -8.89
C THR A 5 -2.97 -8.79 -8.29
N LEU A 6 -3.42 -9.79 -7.53
CA LEU A 6 -4.67 -9.72 -6.78
C LEU A 6 -4.40 -9.16 -5.39
N LEU A 7 -5.03 -8.04 -5.04
CA LEU A 7 -5.05 -7.50 -3.69
C LEU A 7 -6.34 -7.89 -2.97
N ILE A 8 -6.21 -8.59 -1.84
CA ILE A 8 -7.30 -8.86 -0.91
C ILE A 8 -7.15 -7.97 0.32
N VAL A 9 -8.23 -7.26 0.67
CA VAL A 9 -8.33 -6.50 1.92
C VAL A 9 -9.06 -7.34 2.96
N GLY A 10 -8.32 -7.84 3.95
CA GLY A 10 -8.90 -8.58 5.07
C GLY A 10 -9.47 -7.65 6.13
N GLN A 11 -10.48 -8.12 6.87
CA GLN A 11 -11.15 -7.35 7.93
C GLN A 11 -11.11 -8.08 9.28
N TYR A 12 -11.14 -7.30 10.35
CA TYR A 12 -11.33 -7.74 11.72
C TYR A 12 -12.36 -6.84 12.42
N HIS A 13 -13.49 -7.42 12.85
CA HIS A 13 -14.62 -6.70 13.46
C HIS A 13 -15.11 -5.49 12.64
N GLY A 14 -15.20 -5.65 11.32
CA GLY A 14 -15.65 -4.60 10.40
C GLY A 14 -14.58 -3.58 10.00
N ASN A 15 -13.36 -3.69 10.52
CA ASN A 15 -12.25 -2.78 10.19
C ASN A 15 -11.24 -3.46 9.26
N PRO A 16 -10.73 -2.78 8.22
CA PRO A 16 -9.62 -3.30 7.45
C PRO A 16 -8.42 -3.58 8.36
N ALA A 17 -7.90 -4.79 8.28
CA ALA A 17 -6.88 -5.32 9.19
C ALA A 17 -5.69 -5.94 8.46
N SER A 18 -5.84 -6.26 7.17
CA SER A 18 -4.73 -6.75 6.36
C SER A 18 -4.85 -6.37 4.89
N LEU A 19 -3.69 -6.32 4.23
CA LEU A 19 -3.54 -6.23 2.79
C LEU A 19 -2.71 -7.44 2.34
N THR A 20 -3.30 -8.31 1.53
CA THR A 20 -2.60 -9.51 1.03
C THR A 20 -2.56 -9.51 -0.49
N PHE A 21 -1.35 -9.61 -1.04
CA PHE A 21 -1.06 -9.63 -2.46
C PHE A 21 -0.80 -11.06 -2.91
N PHE A 22 -1.44 -11.46 -4.01
CA PHE A 22 -1.28 -12.75 -4.65
C PHE A 22 -0.86 -12.57 -6.11
N ASP A 23 -0.06 -13.49 -6.61
CA ASP A 23 0.24 -13.58 -8.04
C ASP A 23 -0.88 -14.27 -8.83
N SER A 24 -0.68 -14.39 -10.14
CA SER A 24 -1.61 -15.04 -11.07
C SER A 24 -1.80 -16.55 -10.81
N GLU A 25 -0.88 -17.19 -10.08
CA GLU A 25 -1.00 -18.61 -9.69
C GLU A 25 -1.73 -18.77 -8.34
N GLY A 26 -2.08 -17.67 -7.69
CA GLY A 26 -2.72 -17.67 -6.37
C GLY A 26 -1.73 -17.86 -5.21
N GLN A 27 -0.42 -17.72 -5.43
CA GLN A 27 0.55 -17.74 -4.35
C GLN A 27 0.59 -16.39 -3.64
N GLN A 28 0.59 -16.44 -2.31
CA GLN A 28 0.71 -15.23 -1.49
C GLN A 28 2.13 -14.68 -1.62
N GLN A 29 2.26 -13.45 -2.12
CA GLN A 29 3.54 -12.76 -2.26
C GLN A 29 3.88 -11.91 -1.03
N LEU A 30 2.87 -11.20 -0.50
CA LEU A 30 3.03 -10.31 0.64
C LEU A 30 1.72 -10.24 1.42
N SER A 31 1.78 -10.37 2.75
CA SER A 31 0.66 -10.05 3.64
C SER A 31 1.10 -9.03 4.68
N ILE A 32 0.39 -7.91 4.75
CA ILE A 32 0.65 -6.81 5.69
C ILE A 32 -0.48 -6.78 6.70
N TRP A 33 -0.16 -6.87 7.99
CA TRP A 33 -1.12 -6.64 9.07
C TRP A 33 -1.08 -5.17 9.48
N MET A 34 -2.24 -4.53 9.56
CA MET A 34 -2.32 -3.10 9.78
C MET A 34 -3.58 -2.68 10.52
N ASN A 35 -3.56 -1.46 11.08
CA ASN A 35 -4.77 -0.75 11.49
C ASN A 35 -4.90 0.51 10.64
N VAL A 36 -6.10 0.81 10.16
CA VAL A 36 -6.35 2.06 9.45
C VAL A 36 -6.44 3.22 10.45
N ALA A 37 -5.69 4.28 10.19
CA ALA A 37 -5.77 5.55 10.91
C ALA A 37 -6.32 6.62 9.97
N PHE A 38 -7.62 6.88 10.11
CA PHE A 38 -8.29 7.96 9.38
C PHE A 38 -8.10 9.30 10.10
N HIS A 39 -8.04 10.37 9.32
CA HIS A 39 -8.19 11.73 9.86
C HIS A 39 -9.65 12.00 10.22
N ASP A 40 -9.90 12.91 11.16
CA ASP A 40 -11.24 13.31 11.62
C ASP A 40 -12.18 13.75 10.49
N LYS A 41 -11.62 14.19 9.36
CA LYS A 41 -12.36 14.53 8.14
C LYS A 41 -11.68 13.88 6.93
N PRO A 42 -12.40 13.08 6.13
CA PRO A 42 -11.82 12.48 4.93
C PRO A 42 -11.39 13.58 3.96
N LYS A 43 -10.10 13.62 3.63
CA LYS A 43 -9.58 14.54 2.63
C LYS A 43 -9.84 13.95 1.25
N LYS A 44 -10.46 14.74 0.37
CA LYS A 44 -10.68 14.37 -1.02
C LYS A 44 -9.54 14.94 -1.86
N SER A 45 -9.03 14.11 -2.76
CA SER A 45 -8.07 14.49 -3.79
C SER A 45 -8.56 13.89 -5.10
N SER A 46 -8.55 14.68 -6.18
CA SER A 46 -8.71 14.13 -7.52
C SER A 46 -7.35 13.75 -8.08
N SER A 47 -7.07 12.46 -8.20
CA SER A 47 -5.96 11.93 -8.99
C SER A 47 -6.55 11.29 -10.24
N LYS A 48 -6.37 11.92 -11.40
CA LYS A 48 -6.72 11.29 -12.68
C LYS A 48 -5.61 10.33 -13.07
N GLY A 49 -5.85 9.03 -12.88
CA GLY A 49 -5.14 7.95 -13.57
C GLY A 49 -3.65 7.76 -13.29
N SER A 50 -3.04 8.49 -12.34
CA SER A 50 -1.62 8.33 -12.03
C SER A 50 -1.41 7.33 -10.89
N MET A 51 -0.55 6.34 -11.12
CA MET A 51 -0.10 5.40 -10.10
C MET A 51 0.78 6.15 -9.08
N PRO A 52 0.55 6.01 -7.76
CA PRO A 52 1.35 6.69 -6.76
C PRO A 52 2.79 6.19 -6.74
N ALA A 53 3.75 7.10 -6.58
CA ALA A 53 5.14 6.73 -6.35
C ALA A 53 5.32 6.09 -4.97
N ILE A 54 6.04 4.97 -4.91
CA ILE A 54 6.50 4.40 -3.64
C ILE A 54 7.73 5.18 -3.18
N LYS A 55 7.69 5.69 -1.95
CA LYS A 55 8.80 6.41 -1.30
C LYS A 55 9.06 5.75 0.03
N GLY A 56 10.32 5.58 0.40
CA GLY A 56 10.68 4.95 1.64
C GLY A 56 11.90 4.06 1.47
N ASN A 57 12.42 3.59 2.58
CA ASN A 57 13.55 2.67 2.63
C ASN A 57 13.12 1.40 3.38
N GLY A 58 13.84 0.30 3.19
CA GLY A 58 13.60 -0.95 3.92
C GLY A 58 12.85 -2.01 3.12
N LYS A 59 12.73 -3.21 3.72
CA LYS A 59 12.23 -4.43 3.04
C LYS A 59 10.81 -4.24 2.50
N LEU A 60 9.90 -3.66 3.29
CA LEU A 60 8.50 -3.49 2.89
C LEU A 60 8.34 -2.50 1.72
N ALA A 61 9.11 -1.40 1.72
CA ALA A 61 9.10 -0.44 0.63
C ALA A 61 9.56 -1.06 -0.69
N GLY A 62 10.63 -1.87 -0.65
CA GLY A 62 11.13 -2.61 -1.81
C GLY A 62 10.09 -3.60 -2.36
N LEU A 63 9.51 -4.43 -1.48
CA LEU A 63 8.48 -5.40 -1.88
C LEU A 63 7.26 -4.75 -2.54
N LEU A 64 6.83 -3.59 -2.03
CA LEU A 64 5.71 -2.85 -2.62
C LEU A 64 6.07 -2.23 -3.97
N ALA A 65 7.31 -1.76 -4.14
CA ALA A 65 7.79 -1.24 -5.43
C ALA A 65 7.88 -2.35 -6.49
N ASP A 66 8.22 -3.58 -6.09
CA ASP A 66 8.28 -4.72 -7.01
C ASP A 66 6.88 -5.27 -7.37
N LEU A 67 5.92 -5.21 -6.44
CA LEU A 67 4.56 -5.73 -6.63
C LEU A 67 3.62 -4.77 -7.35
N LEU A 68 3.82 -3.46 -7.19
CA LEU A 68 2.93 -2.46 -7.77
C LEU A 68 3.49 -1.96 -9.11
N PRO A 69 2.61 -1.57 -10.06
CA PRO A 69 3.08 -1.00 -11.32
C PRO A 69 3.94 0.24 -11.08
N GLU A 70 4.93 0.45 -11.95
CA GLU A 70 5.78 1.65 -11.87
C GLU A 70 4.94 2.93 -11.90
N SER A 71 5.32 3.88 -11.06
CA SER A 71 4.66 5.19 -11.02
C SER A 71 5.05 6.06 -12.19
N ASP A 72 4.16 6.94 -12.63
CA ASP A 72 4.52 7.99 -13.57
C ASP A 72 5.61 8.90 -12.98
N ASN A 73 6.58 9.31 -13.81
CA ASN A 73 7.67 10.21 -13.41
C ASN A 73 7.19 11.54 -12.78
N ASN A 74 5.94 11.93 -13.00
CA ASN A 74 5.31 13.15 -12.48
C ASN A 74 4.12 12.87 -11.54
N SER A 75 4.07 11.70 -10.89
CA SER A 75 2.98 11.35 -9.99
C SER A 75 2.90 12.34 -8.82
N THR A 76 1.74 13.00 -8.69
CA THR A 76 1.46 13.90 -7.55
C THR A 76 1.00 13.14 -6.31
N CYS A 77 0.84 11.83 -6.42
CA CYS A 77 0.51 10.92 -5.33
C CYS A 77 1.72 10.08 -4.96
N SER A 78 1.85 9.77 -3.68
CA SER A 78 2.90 8.88 -3.20
C SER A 78 2.47 8.10 -1.98
N ILE A 79 2.93 6.86 -1.89
CA ILE A 79 2.85 6.04 -0.69
C ILE A 79 4.21 6.14 -0.02
N GLN A 80 4.25 6.78 1.15
CA GLN A 80 5.43 6.79 2.01
C GLN A 80 5.40 5.58 2.93
N VAL A 81 6.45 4.77 2.90
CA VAL A 81 6.57 3.52 3.66
C VAL A 81 7.73 3.65 4.64
N ASP A 82 7.40 3.69 5.92
CA ASP A 82 8.31 3.60 7.05
C ASP A 82 8.08 2.27 7.81
N ASP A 83 8.88 2.00 8.86
CA ASP A 83 8.88 0.70 9.56
C ASP A 83 7.51 0.32 10.16
N ASP A 84 6.79 1.28 10.75
CA ASP A 84 5.52 1.07 11.45
C ASP A 84 4.34 1.87 10.86
N LEU A 85 4.59 2.63 9.79
CA LEU A 85 3.62 3.56 9.22
C LEU A 85 3.70 3.59 7.70
N MET A 86 2.54 3.50 7.07
CA MET A 86 2.37 3.74 5.64
C MET A 86 1.44 4.91 5.42
N SER A 87 1.92 5.97 4.79
CA SER A 87 1.19 7.22 4.61
C SER A 87 0.87 7.50 3.14
N PHE A 88 -0.39 7.76 2.86
CA PHE A 88 -0.88 7.98 1.50
C PHE A 88 -1.04 9.48 1.26
N TYR A 89 -0.22 10.02 0.36
CA TYR A 89 -0.23 11.43 -0.02
C TYR A 89 -0.75 11.62 -1.43
N CYS A 90 -1.49 12.70 -1.67
CA CYS A 90 -1.79 13.20 -3.00
C CYS A 90 -1.83 14.73 -2.99
N ASN A 91 -1.18 15.36 -3.98
CA ASN A 91 -1.11 16.82 -4.11
C ASN A 91 -0.66 17.50 -2.79
N GLY A 92 0.32 16.90 -2.10
CA GLY A 92 0.84 17.37 -0.80
C GLY A 92 -0.05 17.09 0.41
N ASN A 93 -1.25 16.53 0.22
CA ASN A 93 -2.17 16.20 1.31
C ASN A 93 -2.03 14.74 1.75
N ASN A 94 -1.78 14.51 3.04
CA ASN A 94 -1.94 13.19 3.65
C ASN A 94 -3.44 12.84 3.68
N LEU A 95 -3.83 11.79 2.95
CA LEU A 95 -5.21 11.32 2.81
C LEU A 95 -5.60 10.40 3.96
N PHE A 96 -4.76 9.42 4.26
CA PHE A 96 -4.91 8.48 5.36
C PHE A 96 -3.58 7.78 5.65
N ASN A 97 -3.50 7.13 6.80
CA ASN A 97 -2.37 6.33 7.21
C ASN A 97 -2.79 4.89 7.53
N LEU A 98 -1.90 3.95 7.31
CA LEU A 98 -1.99 2.58 7.82
C LEU A 98 -0.88 2.40 8.84
N LYS A 99 -1.23 2.01 10.07
CA LYS A 99 -0.26 1.62 11.09
C LYS A 99 0.10 0.17 10.88
N VAL A 100 1.32 -0.10 10.40
CA VAL A 100 1.82 -1.44 10.12
C VAL A 100 2.14 -2.13 11.46
N LYS A 101 1.65 -3.35 11.62
CA LYS A 101 1.91 -4.21 12.79
C LYS A 101 2.92 -5.29 12.50
N GLY A 102 3.08 -5.63 11.24
CA GLY A 102 4.03 -6.60 10.73
C GLY A 102 3.65 -6.97 9.31
N PHE A 103 4.51 -7.72 8.66
CA PHE A 103 4.25 -8.29 7.35
C PHE A 103 4.93 -9.64 7.24
N LYS A 104 4.45 -10.44 6.29
CA LYS A 104 4.98 -11.75 5.96
C LYS A 104 5.16 -11.87 4.45
N THR A 105 6.27 -12.45 4.03
CA THR A 105 6.57 -12.83 2.64
C THR A 105 6.44 -14.34 2.44
N THR A 106 6.46 -14.78 1.18
CA THR A 106 6.45 -16.21 0.79
C THR A 106 7.58 -17.00 1.46
N ASP A 107 8.72 -16.35 1.70
CA ASP A 107 9.95 -16.98 2.21
C ASP A 107 10.05 -17.04 3.76
N ASP A 108 9.04 -16.53 4.48
CA ASP A 108 8.99 -16.54 5.97
C ASP A 108 8.20 -17.74 6.52
#